data_AF-A0A4Y1YP08-F1
#
_entry.id   AF-A0A4Y1YP08-F1
#
_cell.length_a   1.000
_cell.length_b   1.000
_cell.length_c   1.000
_cell.angle_alpha   90.00
_cell.angle_beta   90.00
_cell.angle_gamma   90.00
#
_symmetry.space_group_name_H-M   'P 1'
#
loop_
_entity.id
_entity.type
_entity.pdbx_description
1 polymer ?
#
loop_
_entity_poly.entity_id
_entity_poly.type
_entity_poly.pdbx_seq_one_letter_code
_entity_poly.pdbx_strand_id
1 'polypeptide(L)'
;MNFKKMADEELTSIRDEVEGWCEKYTKSIWSGGKGYAVAMFGAFGISTGVVFIFLDGFEPSSLILILLGIAICFLWYKAERQYKKNSGFLDGIKHEIIRREKKAEKIAQKKAEKLAQRKVNA
;
A
#
# COMPACT_ATOMS: atom_id res chain seq x y z
N MET A 1 1.34 13.36 -5.68
CA MET A 1 2.00 14.18 -4.65
C MET A 1 3.40 14.55 -5.10
N ASN A 2 3.89 15.75 -4.77
CA ASN A 2 5.17 16.25 -5.25
C ASN A 2 6.23 16.13 -4.15
N PHE A 3 6.93 14.99 -4.12
CA PHE A 3 7.95 14.63 -3.11
C PHE A 3 9.13 15.61 -3.00
N LYS A 4 9.32 16.48 -4.01
CA LYS A 4 10.40 17.47 -4.04
C LYS A 4 10.23 18.62 -3.05
N LYS A 5 9.02 18.88 -2.55
CA LYS A 5 8.74 20.02 -1.65
C LYS A 5 8.62 19.64 -0.17
N MET A 6 8.65 18.35 0.16
CA MET A 6 8.40 17.86 1.51
C MET A 6 9.72 17.81 2.32
N ALA A 7 9.64 18.17 3.60
CA ALA A 7 10.75 18.11 4.54
C ALA A 7 11.16 16.66 4.81
N ASP A 8 12.44 16.42 5.09
CA ASP A 8 12.97 15.05 5.28
C ASP A 8 12.30 14.32 6.46
N GLU A 9 11.93 15.04 7.53
CA GLU A 9 11.20 14.47 8.69
C GLU A 9 9.78 14.02 8.35
N GLU A 10 9.02 14.83 7.59
CA GLU A 10 7.66 14.48 7.15
C GLU A 10 7.69 13.29 6.19
N LEU A 11 8.69 13.23 5.31
CA LEU A 11 8.92 12.11 4.39
C LEU A 11 9.20 10.80 5.14
N THR A 12 10.02 10.84 6.19
CA THR A 12 10.29 9.65 7.00
C THR A 12 9.09 9.21 7.84
N SER A 13 8.34 10.17 8.41
CA SER A 13 7.14 9.86 9.20
C SER A 13 6.04 9.22 8.34
N ILE A 14 5.78 9.78 7.15
CA ILE A 14 4.79 9.25 6.21
C ILE A 14 5.21 7.86 5.70
N ARG A 15 6.51 7.65 5.45
CA ARG A 15 7.02 6.32 5.08
C ARG A 15 6.74 5.31 6.18
N ASP A 16 7.11 5.61 7.42
CA ASP A 16 7.00 4.67 8.54
C ASP A 16 5.53 4.34 8.85
N GLU A 17 4.61 5.31 8.72
CA GLU A 17 3.17 5.08 8.86
C GLU A 17 2.61 4.16 7.76
N VAL A 18 2.98 4.44 6.50
CA VAL A 18 2.51 3.65 5.35
C VAL A 18 3.11 2.25 5.36
N GLU A 19 4.38 2.11 5.77
CA GLU A 19 5.06 0.82 5.94
C GLU A 19 4.43 0.01 7.07
N GLY A 20 4.15 0.63 8.23
CA GLY A 20 3.43 -0.01 9.33
C GLY A 20 2.01 -0.45 8.96
N TRP A 21 1.31 0.31 8.12
CA TRP A 21 0.03 -0.12 7.55
C TRP A 21 0.19 -1.30 6.58
N CYS A 22 1.22 -1.27 5.73
CA CYS A 22 1.53 -2.32 4.75
C CYS A 22 1.85 -3.66 5.43
N GLU A 23 2.62 -3.62 6.52
CA GLU A 23 2.93 -4.79 7.35
C GLU A 23 1.68 -5.35 8.04
N LYS A 24 0.84 -4.47 8.61
CA LYS A 24 -0.45 -4.87 9.20
C LYS A 24 -1.36 -5.51 8.15
N TYR A 25 -1.43 -4.93 6.95
CA TYR A 25 -2.19 -5.51 5.84
C TYR A 25 -1.69 -6.91 5.50
N THR A 26 -0.38 -7.08 5.34
CA THR A 26 0.28 -8.37 5.04
C THR A 26 0.05 -9.44 6.12
N LYS A 27 -0.15 -9.03 7.38
CA LYS A 27 -0.56 -9.95 8.46
C LYS A 27 -2.06 -10.20 8.51
N SER A 28 -2.87 -9.35 7.87
CA SER A 28 -4.33 -9.43 7.92
C SER A 28 -4.88 -10.54 7.03
N ILE A 29 -6.11 -10.96 7.36
CA ILE A 29 -6.93 -11.90 6.59
C ILE A 29 -7.20 -11.41 5.16
N TRP A 30 -7.09 -10.10 4.90
CA TRP A 30 -7.37 -9.50 3.60
C TRP A 30 -6.20 -9.60 2.62
N SER A 31 -5.00 -10.04 3.05
CA SER A 31 -3.81 -10.08 2.19
C SER A 31 -3.60 -11.42 1.48
N GLY A 32 -3.03 -11.34 0.28
CA GLY A 32 -2.52 -12.49 -0.48
C GLY A 32 -3.55 -13.59 -0.67
N GLY A 33 -3.12 -14.85 -0.48
CA GLY A 33 -3.98 -16.03 -0.65
C GLY A 33 -5.18 -16.09 0.30
N LYS A 34 -5.06 -15.53 1.51
CA LYS A 34 -6.17 -15.48 2.48
C LYS A 34 -7.24 -14.50 2.02
N GLY A 35 -6.83 -13.35 1.50
CA GLY A 35 -7.75 -12.37 0.91
C GLY A 35 -8.52 -12.94 -0.27
N TYR A 36 -7.85 -13.72 -1.13
CA TYR A 36 -8.52 -14.42 -2.23
C TYR A 36 -9.54 -15.45 -1.74
N ALA A 37 -9.22 -16.20 -0.67
CA ALA A 37 -10.17 -17.12 -0.06
C ALA A 37 -11.40 -16.39 0.51
N VAL A 38 -11.20 -15.24 1.17
CA VAL A 38 -12.30 -14.41 1.68
C VAL A 38 -13.18 -13.87 0.56
N ALA A 39 -12.58 -13.42 -0.55
CA ALA A 39 -13.31 -13.00 -1.73
C ALA A 39 -14.11 -14.16 -2.35
N MET A 40 -13.55 -15.37 -2.39
CA MET A 40 -14.26 -16.58 -2.83
C MET A 40 -15.45 -16.91 -1.92
N PHE A 41 -15.31 -16.80 -0.60
CA PHE A 41 -16.42 -16.99 0.33
C PHE A 41 -17.52 -15.93 0.16
N GLY A 42 -17.13 -14.68 -0.12
CA GLY A 42 -18.07 -13.62 -0.47
C GLY A 42 -18.84 -13.92 -1.76
N ALA A 43 -18.15 -14.35 -2.81
CA ALA A 43 -18.76 -14.75 -4.08
C ALA A 43 -19.65 -15.99 -3.93
N PHE A 44 -19.25 -16.94 -3.08
CA PHE A 44 -20.06 -18.10 -2.73
C PHE A 44 -21.36 -17.68 -2.04
N GLY A 45 -21.30 -16.77 -1.08
CA GLY A 45 -22.49 -16.23 -0.40
C GLY A 45 -23.46 -15.49 -1.32
N ILE A 46 -22.94 -14.77 -2.33
CA ILE A 46 -23.78 -14.16 -3.37
C ILE A 46 -24.45 -15.25 -4.20
N SER A 47 -23.68 -16.24 -4.67
CA SER A 47 -24.19 -17.33 -5.50
C SER A 47 -25.29 -18.13 -4.79
N THR A 48 -25.06 -18.52 -3.54
CA THR A 48 -26.06 -19.26 -2.75
C THR A 48 -27.29 -18.42 -2.44
N GLY A 49 -27.12 -17.14 -2.13
CA GLY A 49 -28.24 -16.22 -1.94
C GLY A 49 -29.11 -16.08 -3.18
N VAL A 50 -28.50 -16.00 -4.38
CA VAL A 50 -29.25 -15.95 -5.66
C VAL A 50 -29.99 -17.27 -5.91
N VAL A 51 -29.34 -18.41 -5.69
CA VAL A 51 -29.98 -19.72 -5.85
C VAL A 51 -31.18 -19.89 -4.91
N PHE A 52 -31.09 -19.42 -3.66
CA PHE A 52 -32.22 -19.44 -2.74
C PHE A 52 -33.40 -18.59 -3.22
N ILE A 53 -33.15 -17.41 -3.81
CA ILE A 53 -34.22 -16.59 -4.40
C ILE A 53 -34.95 -17.34 -5.52
N PHE A 54 -34.23 -18.13 -6.33
CA PHE A 54 -34.82 -18.90 -7.42
C PHE A 54 -35.54 -20.18 -6.97
N LEU A 55 -35.10 -20.82 -5.88
CA LEU A 55 -35.67 -22.10 -5.40
C LEU A 55 -36.77 -21.91 -4.35
N ASP A 56 -36.55 -21.07 -3.33
CA ASP A 56 -37.47 -20.89 -2.19
C ASP A 56 -38.32 -19.61 -2.30
N GLY A 57 -38.07 -18.78 -3.33
CA GLY A 57 -38.73 -17.49 -3.52
C GLY A 57 -38.01 -16.35 -2.80
N PHE A 58 -38.59 -15.15 -2.86
CA PHE A 58 -37.94 -13.94 -2.36
C PHE A 58 -38.01 -13.86 -0.83
N GLU A 59 -36.94 -14.29 -0.16
CA GLU A 59 -36.80 -14.20 1.30
C GLU A 59 -35.80 -13.08 1.70
N PRO A 60 -36.11 -12.24 2.72
CA PRO A 60 -35.21 -11.17 3.16
C PRO A 60 -33.83 -11.66 3.61
N SER A 61 -33.74 -12.89 4.12
CA SER A 61 -32.51 -13.56 4.54
C SER A 61 -31.53 -13.74 3.36
N SER A 62 -32.02 -14.14 2.20
CA SER A 62 -31.22 -14.30 0.98
C SER A 62 -30.65 -12.98 0.48
N LEU A 63 -31.43 -11.89 0.62
CA LEU A 63 -31.01 -10.54 0.28
C LEU A 63 -29.86 -10.04 1.18
N ILE A 64 -29.94 -10.33 2.48
CA ILE A 64 -28.87 -10.01 3.44
C ILE A 64 -27.58 -10.75 3.08
N LEU A 65 -27.66 -12.03 2.71
CA LEU A 65 -26.49 -12.83 2.30
C LEU A 65 -25.80 -12.25 1.06
N ILE A 66 -26.59 -11.84 0.05
CA ILE A 66 -26.07 -11.22 -1.17
C ILE A 66 -25.38 -9.89 -0.84
N LEU A 67 -26.02 -9.01 -0.05
CA LEU A 67 -25.45 -7.72 0.33
C LEU A 67 -24.17 -7.88 1.15
N LEU A 68 -24.13 -8.84 2.07
CA LEU A 68 -22.95 -9.13 2.88
C LEU A 68 -21.80 -9.65 1.99
N GLY A 69 -22.09 -10.56 1.07
CA GLY A 69 -21.12 -11.08 0.11
C GLY A 69 -20.55 -9.97 -0.78
N ILE A 70 -21.39 -9.06 -1.27
CA ILE A 70 -20.97 -7.88 -2.04
C ILE A 70 -20.07 -6.99 -1.18
N ALA A 71 -20.44 -6.71 0.07
CA ALA A 71 -19.65 -5.88 0.97
C ALA A 71 -18.27 -6.49 1.25
N ILE A 72 -18.19 -7.80 1.49
CA ILE A 72 -16.94 -8.52 1.71
C ILE A 72 -16.04 -8.43 0.47
N CYS A 73 -16.58 -8.71 -0.72
CA CYS A 73 -15.84 -8.59 -1.98
C CYS A 73 -15.35 -7.15 -2.21
N PHE A 74 -16.18 -6.15 -1.91
CA PHE A 74 -15.85 -4.74 -2.07
C PHE A 74 -14.75 -4.30 -1.09
N LEU A 75 -14.85 -4.69 0.18
CA LEU A 75 -13.85 -4.40 1.20
C LEU A 75 -12.50 -5.03 0.83
N TRP A 76 -12.50 -6.27 0.36
CA TRP A 76 -11.29 -6.92 -0.14
C TRP A 76 -10.69 -6.16 -1.32
N TYR A 77 -11.51 -5.85 -2.34
CA TYR A 77 -11.04 -5.12 -3.52
C TYR A 77 -10.46 -3.74 -3.18
N LYS A 78 -11.11 -3.02 -2.26
CA LYS A 78 -10.65 -1.70 -1.80
C LYS A 78 -9.33 -1.82 -1.06
N ALA A 79 -9.20 -2.80 -0.16
CA ALA A 79 -7.98 -3.00 0.63
C ALA A 79 -6.79 -3.38 -0.28
N GLU A 80 -7.02 -4.26 -1.26
CA GLU A 80 -6.01 -4.65 -2.25
C GLU A 80 -5.59 -3.46 -3.15
N ARG A 81 -6.54 -2.64 -3.59
CA ARG A 81 -6.23 -1.40 -4.33
C ARG A 81 -5.43 -0.42 -3.49
N GLN A 82 -5.77 -0.28 -2.22
CA GLN A 82 -5.08 0.63 -1.30
C GLN A 82 -3.66 0.14 -1.05
N TYR A 83 -3.47 -1.17 -0.89
CA TYR A 83 -2.14 -1.78 -0.79
C TYR A 83 -1.29 -1.50 -2.03
N LYS A 84 -1.82 -1.72 -3.24
CA LYS A 84 -1.08 -1.45 -4.50
C LYS A 84 -0.70 0.02 -4.67
N LYS A 85 -1.56 0.94 -4.26
CA LYS A 85 -1.25 2.39 -4.30
C LYS A 85 -0.18 2.75 -3.29
N ASN A 86 -0.29 2.22 -2.08
CA ASN A 86 0.63 2.49 -0.98
C ASN A 86 2.02 1.88 -1.24
N SER A 87 2.10 0.69 -1.83
CA SER A 87 3.38 0.07 -2.18
C SER A 87 4.11 0.85 -3.27
N GLY A 88 3.41 1.28 -4.33
CA GLY A 88 4.02 2.15 -5.35
C GLY A 88 4.42 3.52 -4.81
N PHE A 89 3.68 4.05 -3.84
CA PHE A 89 4.02 5.28 -3.15
C PHE A 89 5.29 5.15 -2.28
N LEU A 90 5.42 4.04 -1.53
CA LEU A 90 6.62 3.72 -0.75
C LEU A 90 7.86 3.58 -1.65
N ASP A 91 7.72 2.94 -2.81
CA ASP A 91 8.82 2.77 -3.75
C ASP A 91 9.30 4.13 -4.32
N GLY A 92 8.37 5.04 -4.57
CA GLY A 92 8.66 6.43 -4.94
C GLY A 92 9.40 7.21 -3.84
N ILE A 93 9.01 7.05 -2.58
CA ILE A 93 9.71 7.68 -1.44
C ILE A 93 11.12 7.11 -1.30
N LYS A 94 11.27 5.78 -1.34
CA LYS A 94 12.56 5.10 -1.23
C LYS A 94 13.53 5.54 -2.33
N HIS A 95 13.05 5.65 -3.56
CA HIS A 95 13.86 6.12 -4.68
C HIS A 95 14.32 7.58 -4.49
N GLU A 96 13.46 8.46 -3.97
CA GLU A 96 13.82 9.86 -3.73
C GLU A 96 14.80 10.00 -2.55
N ILE A 97 14.70 9.19 -1.49
CA ILE A 97 15.67 9.15 -0.38
C ILE A 97 17.06 8.75 -0.90
N ILE A 98 17.15 7.64 -1.64
CA ILE A 98 18.43 7.16 -2.24
C ILE A 98 19.04 8.24 -3.16
N ARG A 99 18.19 8.96 -3.89
CA ARG A 99 18.64 10.06 -4.75
C ARG A 99 19.24 11.21 -3.93
N ARG A 100 18.64 11.58 -2.80
CA ARG A 100 19.15 12.64 -1.91
C ARG A 100 20.48 12.23 -1.28
N GLU A 101 20.61 11.00 -0.82
CA GLU A 101 21.86 10.44 -0.26
C GLU A 101 23.00 10.49 -1.30
N LYS A 102 22.77 9.96 -2.51
CA LYS A 102 23.77 10.01 -3.60
C LYS A 102 24.17 11.44 -3.97
N LYS A 103 23.25 12.40 -3.86
CA LYS A 103 23.55 13.81 -4.11
C LYS A 103 24.41 14.40 -2.98
N ALA A 104 24.13 14.04 -1.73
CA ALA A 104 24.92 14.46 -0.57
C ALA A 104 26.36 13.91 -0.62
N GLU A 105 26.54 12.63 -0.97
CA GLU A 105 27.86 12.01 -1.14
C GLU A 105 28.71 12.73 -2.20
N LYS A 106 28.12 13.04 -3.36
CA LYS A 106 28.82 13.78 -4.42
C LYS A 106 29.23 15.18 -3.98
N ILE A 107 28.42 15.84 -3.14
CA ILE A 107 28.76 17.15 -2.59
C ILE A 107 29.92 17.02 -1.59
N ALA A 108 29.90 15.98 -0.74
CA ALA A 108 30.95 15.70 0.23
C ALA A 108 32.29 15.41 -0.45
N GLN A 109 32.30 14.58 -1.50
CA GLN A 109 33.48 14.28 -2.30
C GLN A 109 34.08 15.53 -2.94
N LYS A 110 33.26 16.36 -3.61
CA LYS A 110 33.72 17.63 -4.19
C LYS A 110 34.27 18.60 -3.15
N LYS A 111 33.70 18.60 -1.94
CA LYS A 111 34.18 19.44 -0.84
C LYS A 111 35.53 18.93 -0.31
N ALA A 112 35.71 17.62 -0.19
CA ALA A 112 36.97 17.00 0.20
C ALA A 112 38.09 17.23 -0.83
N GLU A 113 37.80 17.10 -2.13
CA GLU A 113 38.74 17.40 -3.22
C GLU A 113 39.20 18.86 -3.20
N LYS A 114 38.25 19.80 -3.04
CA LYS A 114 38.59 21.24 -2.91
C LYS A 114 39.43 21.53 -1.66
N LEU A 115 39.18 20.82 -0.56
CA LEU A 115 39.94 21.00 0.68
C LEU A 115 41.37 20.45 0.54
N ALA A 116 41.52 19.31 -0.15
CA ALA A 116 42.82 18.72 -0.47
C ALA A 116 43.63 19.63 -1.40
N GLN A 117 43.01 20.18 -2.45
CA GLN A 117 43.66 21.14 -3.35
C GLN A 117 44.10 22.42 -2.65
N ARG A 118 43.32 22.91 -1.67
CA ARG A 118 43.71 24.07 -0.85
C ARG A 118 44.91 23.80 0.06
N LYS A 119 45.08 22.57 0.56
CA LYS A 119 46.23 22.19 1.40
C LYS A 119 47.52 21.96 0.61
N VAL A 120 47.42 21.64 -0.68
CA VAL A 120 48.58 21.44 -1.56
C VAL A 120 49.13 22.77 -2.08
N ASN A 121 48.29 23.80 -2.17
CA ASN A 121 48.66 25.13 -2.67
C ASN A 121 49.01 26.15 -1.55
N ALA A 122 49.06 25.71 -0.29
CA ALA A 122 49.41 26.52 0.88
C ALA A 122 50.72 25.97 1.48
#